data_AF-A0A934RNI2-F1
#
_entry.id   AF-A0A934RNI2-F1
#
_cell.length_a   1.000
_cell.length_b   1.000
_cell.length_c   1.000
_cell.angle_alpha   90.00
_cell.angle_beta   90.00
_cell.angle_gamma   90.00
#
_symmetry.space_group_name_H-M   'P 1'
#
loop_
_entity.id
_entity.type
_entity.pdbx_description
1 polymer ?
#
loop_
_entity_poly.entity_id
_entity_poly.type
_entity_poly.pdbx_seq_one_letter_code
_entity_poly.pdbx_strand_id
1 'polypeptide(L)' 'MKVFLLALALFLSACAMNTGKFVPRDQQSRLPDLYERDQYNRLVSLRSYGAEDYLLVFFYPEADTPG' A
#
# COMPACT_ATOMS: atom_id res chain seq x y z
N MET A 1 -31.69 -5.64 27.19
CA MET A 1 -30.20 -5.54 27.14
C MET A 1 -29.54 -6.59 26.23
N LYS A 2 -29.97 -7.86 26.21
CA LYS A 2 -29.36 -8.90 25.36
C LYS A 2 -29.46 -8.66 23.84
N VAL A 3 -30.55 -8.05 23.36
CA VAL A 3 -30.78 -7.77 21.93
C VAL A 3 -29.83 -6.68 21.38
N PHE A 4 -29.44 -5.72 22.23
CA PHE A 4 -28.55 -4.62 21.84
C PHE A 4 -27.10 -5.10 21.62
N LEU A 5 -26.65 -6.07 22.42
CA LEU A 5 -25.34 -6.71 22.27
C LEU A 5 -25.22 -7.52 20.98
N LEU A 6 -26.31 -8.19 20.57
CA LEU A 6 -26.35 -8.98 19.35
C LEU A 6 -26.24 -8.09 18.09
N ALA A 7 -26.96 -6.95 18.09
CA ALA A 7 -26.92 -5.98 17.00
C ALA A 7 -25.54 -5.31 16.86
N LEU A 8 -24.89 -4.99 18.00
CA LEU A 8 -23.55 -4.40 18.01
C LEU A 8 -22.49 -5.37 17.46
N ALA A 9 -22.58 -6.66 17.83
CA ALA A 9 -21.67 -7.70 17.33
C ALA A 9 -21.81 -7.92 15.81
N LEU A 10 -23.03 -7.85 15.27
CA LEU A 10 -23.27 -7.93 13.82
C LEU A 10 -22.69 -6.72 13.08
N PHE A 11 -22.75 -5.53 13.66
CA PHE A 11 -22.20 -4.32 13.05
C PHE A 11 -20.66 -4.33 13.02
N LEU A 12 -20.02 -4.79 14.09
CA LEU A 12 -18.56 -4.94 14.17
C LEU A 12 -18.01 -6.00 13.18
N SER A 13 -18.80 -7.03 12.86
CA SER A 13 -18.39 -8.06 11.91
C SER A 13 -18.37 -7.58 10.44
N ALA A 14 -19.03 -6.46 10.12
CA ALA A 14 -19.07 -5.90 8.77
C ALA A 14 -17.83 -5.04 8.44
N CYS A 15 -17.03 -4.67 9.44
CA CYS A 15 -15.74 -4.03 9.25
C CYS A 15 -14.62 -5.05 9.00
N ALA A 16 -14.88 -6.08 8.19
CA ALA A 16 -13.81 -6.86 7.61
C ALA A 16 -13.12 -5.97 6.57
N MET A 17 -12.01 -5.34 6.97
CA MET A 17 -11.17 -4.55 6.08
C MET A 17 -10.88 -5.40 4.84
N ASN A 18 -11.39 -4.96 3.68
CA ASN A 18 -11.05 -5.52 2.39
C ASN A 18 -9.58 -5.17 2.13
N THR A 19 -8.68 -5.99 2.66
CA THR A 19 -7.27 -5.96 2.30
C THR A 19 -7.21 -6.47 0.87
N GLY A 20 -7.28 -5.53 -0.08
CA GLY A 20 -7.09 -5.84 -1.50
C GLY A 20 -5.92 -6.80 -1.63
N LYS A 21 -6.10 -7.91 -2.37
CA LYS A 21 -5.13 -9.02 -2.44
C LYS A 21 -3.71 -8.49 -2.66
N PHE A 22 -2.94 -8.39 -1.58
CA PHE A 22 -1.51 -8.19 -1.65
C PHE A 22 -0.93 -9.53 -2.09
N VAL A 23 -0.50 -9.61 -3.34
CA VAL A 23 0.30 -10.74 -3.81
C VAL A 23 1.74 -10.40 -3.45
N PRO A 24 2.36 -11.08 -2.47
CA PRO A 24 3.77 -10.90 -2.19
C PRO A 24 4.53 -11.24 -3.47
N ARG A 25 5.35 -10.31 -3.95
CA ARG A 25 6.20 -10.59 -5.09
C ARG A 25 7.27 -11.59 -4.72
N ASP A 26 7.52 -12.55 -5.60
CA ASP A 26 8.71 -13.37 -5.51
C ASP A 26 9.97 -12.48 -5.67
N GLN A 27 11.08 -12.90 -5.07
CA GLN A 27 12.35 -12.17 -5.10
C GLN A 27 13.00 -12.09 -6.50
N GLN A 28 12.46 -12.81 -7.49
CA GLN A 28 13.02 -12.94 -8.84
C GLN A 28 12.22 -12.11 -9.87
N SER A 29 11.12 -11.50 -9.45
CA SER A 29 10.22 -10.75 -10.28
C SER A 29 10.82 -9.39 -10.64
N ARG A 30 10.79 -9.04 -11.95
CA ARG A 30 11.22 -7.72 -12.45
C ARG A 30 10.47 -6.62 -11.70
N LEU A 31 11.15 -5.54 -11.30
CA LEU A 31 10.52 -4.35 -10.66
C LEU A 31 9.24 -3.93 -11.40
N PRO A 32 8.16 -3.55 -10.68
CA PRO A 32 6.93 -3.12 -11.31
C PRO A 32 7.16 -1.83 -12.09
N ASP A 33 6.39 -1.67 -13.17
CA ASP A 33 6.26 -0.38 -13.82
C ASP A 33 5.35 0.50 -12.95
N LEU A 34 5.96 1.07 -11.90
CA LEU A 34 5.35 2.01 -10.98
C LEU A 34 5.86 3.41 -11.28
N TYR A 35 4.93 4.33 -11.46
CA TYR A 35 5.19 5.74 -11.75
C TYR A 35 4.56 6.59 -10.67
N GLU A 36 5.32 7.55 -10.16
CA GLU A 36 4.83 8.51 -9.18
C GLU A 36 5.37 9.91 -9.47
N ARG A 37 4.80 10.92 -8.82
CA ARG A 37 5.34 12.29 -8.85
C ARG A 37 6.23 12.53 -7.64
N ASP A 38 7.40 13.09 -7.87
CA ASP A 38 8.28 13.55 -6.79
C ASP A 38 7.82 14.90 -6.21
N GLN A 39 8.52 15.37 -5.18
CA GLN A 39 8.26 16.66 -4.53
C GLN A 39 8.38 17.89 -5.44
N TYR A 40 9.04 17.73 -6.61
CA TYR A 40 9.19 18.76 -7.63
C TYR A 40 8.20 18.58 -8.78
N ASN A 41 7.18 17.72 -8.60
CA ASN A 41 6.16 17.38 -9.57
C ASN A 41 6.70 16.71 -10.86
N ARG A 42 7.89 16.11 -10.80
CA ARG A 42 8.48 15.35 -11.91
C ARG A 42 7.95 13.93 -11.88
N LEU A 43 7.61 13.40 -13.05
CA LEU A 43 7.22 12.00 -13.18
C LEU A 43 8.46 11.12 -13.04
N VAL A 44 8.46 10.25 -12.03
CA VAL A 44 9.53 9.29 -11.73
C VAL A 44 9.04 7.87 -11.92
N SER A 45 9.93 6.95 -12.31
CA SER A 45 9.62 5.53 -12.42
C SER A 45 10.48 4.72 -11.48
N LEU A 46 9.92 3.69 -10.84
CA LEU A 46 10.69 2.83 -9.94
C LEU A 46 11.83 2.12 -10.68
N ARG A 47 11.58 1.76 -11.96
CA ARG A 47 12.56 1.15 -12.87
C ARG A 47 13.78 2.04 -13.10
N SER A 48 13.60 3.36 -13.24
CA SER A 48 14.73 4.27 -13.47
C SER A 48 15.62 4.42 -12.24
N TYR A 49 15.08 4.28 -11.03
CA TYR A 49 15.85 4.37 -9.79
C TYR A 49 16.54 3.05 -9.41
N GLY A 50 15.99 1.90 -9.82
CA GLY A 50 16.58 0.58 -9.60
C GLY A 50 17.40 0.04 -10.79
N ALA A 51 17.85 0.90 -11.70
CA ALA A 51 18.55 0.49 -12.92
C ALA A 51 20.04 0.17 -12.70
N GLU A 52 20.69 0.85 -11.77
CA GLU A 52 22.14 0.75 -11.54
C GLU A 52 22.51 -0.11 -10.33
N ASP A 53 21.66 -0.15 -9.30
CA ASP A 53 21.92 -0.88 -8.05
C ASP A 53 20.62 -1.24 -7.31
N TYR A 54 20.74 -1.81 -6.10
CA TYR A 54 19.63 -2.11 -5.22
C TYR A 54 18.82 -0.87 -4.85
N LEU A 55 17.49 -0.98 -4.94
CA LEU A 55 16.55 0.06 -4.58
C LEU A 55 15.80 -0.33 -3.29
N LEU A 56 15.87 0.53 -2.28
CA LEU A 56 15.05 0.43 -1.07
C LEU A 56 13.73 1.18 -1.28
N VAL A 57 12.60 0.49 -1.09
CA VAL A 57 11.26 1.03 -1.31
C VAL A 57 10.44 0.87 -0.04
N PHE A 58 9.89 1.98 0.47
CA PHE A 58 9.01 1.99 1.63
C PHE A 58 7.59 2.34 1.18
N PHE A 59 6.61 1.54 1.61
CA PHE A 59 5.20 1.80 1.37
C PHE A 59 4.55 2.22 2.70
N TYR A 60 3.97 3.42 2.74
CA TYR A 60 3.21 3.92 3.88
C TYR A 60 1.74 4.09 3.48
N PRO A 61 0.77 3.79 4.37
CA PRO A 61 -0.66 3.95 4.07
C PRO A 61 -1.05 5.43 3.89
N GLU A 62 -0.42 6.32 4.65
CA GLU A 62 -0.44 7.78 4.49
C GLU A 62 0.97 8.29 4.81
N ALA A 63 1.45 9.25 4.02
CA ALA A 63 2.74 9.90 4.23
C ALA A 63 2.52 11.41 4.28
N ASP A 64 2.51 11.97 5.50
CA ASP A 64 2.62 13.42 5.75
C ASP A 64 4.10 13.85 5.83
N THR A 65 4.97 13.19 5.07
CA THR A 65 6.38 13.57 5.00
C THR A 65 6.54 14.71 3.99
N PRO A 66 7.09 15.87 4.37
CA PRO A 66 7.46 16.88 3.40
C PRO A 66 8.49 16.24 2.46
N GLY A 67 8.11 16.11 1.19
CA GLY A 67 8.96 15.51 0.16
C GLY A 67 10.32 16.19 0.08
#